data_AF-A0A2X4XW09-F1
#
_entry.id   AF-A0A2X4XW09-F1
#
_cell.length_a   1.000
_cell.length_b   1.000
_cell.length_c   1.000
_cell.angle_alpha   90.00
_cell.angle_beta   90.00
_cell.angle_gamma   90.00
#
_symmetry.space_group_name_H-M   'P 1'
#
loop_
_entity.id
_entity.type
_entity.pdbx_description
1 polymer ?
#
loop_
_entity_poly.entity_id
_entity_poly.type
_entity_poly.pdbx_seq_one_letter_code
_entity_poly.pdbx_strand_id
1 'polypeptide(L)'
;MAGRPREFDREQALLKARDLFWRQGYEGTSMSDLVAELGIASARIYKAFGSKELLFREAIASYENHEGGFAERAFSEETGVRRR
;
A
#
# COMPACT_ATOMS: atom_id res chain seq x y z
N MET A 1 25.57 8.15 -19.78
CA MET A 1 24.98 6.81 -19.58
C MET A 1 23.55 7.02 -19.11
N ALA A 2 22.56 6.79 -19.98
CA ALA A 2 21.15 6.94 -19.62
C ALA A 2 20.79 5.81 -18.65
N GLY A 3 20.48 6.16 -17.41
CA GLY A 3 20.02 5.20 -16.41
C GLY A 3 18.82 4.45 -16.96
N ARG A 4 18.86 3.12 -16.90
CA ARG A 4 17.73 2.25 -17.24
C ARG A 4 16.49 2.81 -16.53
N PRO A 5 15.38 3.08 -17.22
CA PRO A 5 14.18 3.58 -16.55
C PRO A 5 13.88 2.62 -15.40
N ARG A 6 13.85 3.14 -14.16
CA ARG A 6 13.53 2.32 -12.98
C ARG A 6 12.21 1.65 -13.30
N GLU A 7 12.24 0.32 -13.36
CA GLU A 7 11.04 -0.45 -13.61
C GLU A 7 10.02 -0.13 -12.51
N PHE A 8 8.74 -0.17 -12.85
CA PHE A 8 7.71 0.12 -11.88
C PHE A 8 7.71 -0.99 -10.83
N ASP A 9 8.07 -0.63 -9.60
CA ASP A 9 8.01 -1.51 -8.44
C ASP A 9 6.65 -1.30 -7.75
N ARG A 10 5.79 -2.31 -7.85
CA ARG A 10 4.44 -2.25 -7.30
C ARG A 10 4.45 -2.20 -5.78
N GLU A 11 5.35 -2.93 -5.12
CA GLU A 11 5.40 -2.98 -3.66
C GLU A 11 5.86 -1.63 -3.10
N GLN A 12 6.89 -1.03 -3.69
CA GLN A 12 7.31 0.31 -3.32
C GLN A 12 6.21 1.35 -3.55
N ALA A 13 5.40 1.19 -4.59
CA ALA A 13 4.27 2.07 -4.83
C ALA A 13 3.17 1.90 -3.75
N LEU A 14 2.89 0.67 -3.32
CA LEU A 14 1.92 0.42 -2.23
C LEU A 14 2.39 1.01 -0.91
N LEU A 15 3.66 0.85 -0.55
CA LEU A 15 4.25 1.44 0.66
C LEU A 15 4.12 2.97 0.68
N LYS A 16 4.49 3.62 -0.43
CA LYS A 16 4.37 5.09 -0.53
C LYS A 16 2.93 5.57 -0.51
N ALA A 17 2.03 4.88 -1.22
CA ALA A 17 0.62 5.23 -1.24
C ALA A 17 0.01 5.10 0.17
N ARG A 18 0.31 3.99 0.88
CA ARG A 18 -0.07 3.78 2.28
C ARG A 18 0.36 4.96 3.15
N ASP A 19 1.64 5.32 3.09
CA ASP A 19 2.19 6.39 3.92
C ASP A 19 1.52 7.74 3.61
N LEU A 20 1.21 8.02 2.34
CA LEU A 20 0.44 9.21 1.95
C LEU A 20 -0.97 9.20 2.53
N PHE A 21 -1.68 8.07 2.41
CA PHE A 21 -3.03 7.91 2.97
C PHE A 21 -3.04 8.03 4.50
N TRP A 22 -2.00 7.58 5.20
CA TRP A 22 -1.89 7.78 6.64
C TRP A 22 -1.70 9.25 7.02
N ARG A 23 -0.92 10.01 6.24
CA ARG A 23 -0.68 11.43 6.53
C ARG A 23 -1.88 12.32 6.24
N GLN A 24 -2.64 12.02 5.18
CA GLN A 24 -3.68 12.93 4.66
C GLN A 24 -5.11 12.38 4.78
N GLY A 25 -5.25 11.10 5.14
CA GLY A 25 -6.52 10.38 5.06
C GLY A 25 -6.88 10.00 3.62
N TYR A 26 -7.84 9.07 3.48
CA TYR A 26 -8.33 8.65 2.18
C TYR A 26 -8.95 9.83 1.41
N GLU A 27 -9.94 10.52 1.98
CA GLU A 27 -10.63 11.64 1.32
C GLU A 27 -9.69 12.80 0.98
N GLY A 28 -8.72 13.10 1.86
CA GLY A 28 -7.76 14.18 1.66
C GLY A 28 -6.69 13.94 0.59
N THR A 29 -6.52 12.70 0.11
CA THR A 29 -5.53 12.35 -0.89
C THR A 29 -6.10 12.46 -2.31
N SER A 30 -5.56 13.31 -3.18
CA SER A 30 -6.00 13.38 -4.58
C SER A 30 -5.17 12.47 -5.50
N MET A 31 -5.64 12.27 -6.75
CA MET A 31 -4.82 11.57 -7.75
C MET A 31 -3.55 12.35 -8.11
N SER A 32 -3.55 13.68 -8.01
CA SER A 32 -2.36 14.49 -8.25
C SER A 32 -1.32 14.27 -7.15
N ASP A 33 -1.74 14.13 -5.90
CA ASP A 33 -0.85 13.81 -4.77
C ASP A 33 -0.22 12.43 -4.95
N LEU A 34 -1.02 11.44 -5.40
CA LEU A 34 -0.52 10.10 -5.72
C LEU A 34 0.51 10.12 -6.86
N VAL A 35 0.29 10.92 -7.90
CA VAL A 35 1.27 11.08 -8.99
C VAL A 35 2.58 11.68 -8.45
N ALA A 36 2.48 12.70 -7.60
CA ALA A 36 3.65 13.36 -7.01
C ALA A 36 4.44 12.40 -6.09
N GLU A 37 3.75 11.67 -5.22
CA GLU A 37 4.36 10.74 -4.27
C GLU A 37 4.97 9.50 -4.96
N LEU A 38 4.23 8.90 -5.90
CA LEU A 38 4.65 7.67 -6.59
C LEU A 38 5.66 7.95 -7.71
N GLY A 39 5.74 9.19 -8.21
CA GLY A 39 6.65 9.59 -9.28
C GLY A 39 6.30 8.96 -10.64
N ILE A 40 5.03 8.58 -10.83
CA ILE A 40 4.54 7.96 -12.06
C ILE A 40 3.24 8.62 -12.53
N ALA A 41 3.00 8.61 -13.84
CA ALA A 41 1.80 9.18 -14.42
C ALA A 41 0.52 8.48 -13.93
N SER A 42 -0.56 9.24 -13.80
CA SER A 42 -1.89 8.75 -13.37
C SER A 42 -2.37 7.56 -14.18
N ALA A 43 -2.18 7.56 -15.50
CA ALA A 43 -2.52 6.43 -16.37
C ALA A 43 -1.81 5.12 -15.97
N ARG A 44 -0.56 5.19 -15.49
CA ARG A 44 0.19 4.02 -15.03
C ARG A 44 -0.30 3.54 -13.66
N ILE A 45 -0.71 4.45 -12.79
CA ILE A 45 -1.38 4.14 -11.51
C ILE A 45 -2.71 3.43 -11.78
N TYR A 46 -3.56 3.98 -12.65
CA TYR A 46 -4.82 3.36 -13.04
C TYR A 46 -4.62 1.99 -13.69
N LYS A 47 -3.61 1.83 -14.56
CA LYS A 47 -3.29 0.53 -15.15
C LYS A 47 -2.84 -0.50 -14.10
N ALA A 48 -2.12 -0.06 -13.07
CA ALA A 48 -1.63 -0.96 -12.03
C ALA A 48 -2.72 -1.32 -11.01
N PHE A 49 -3.53 -0.34 -10.57
CA PHE A 49 -4.40 -0.48 -9.39
C PHE A 49 -5.89 -0.28 -9.69
N GLY A 50 -6.26 0.19 -10.88
CA GLY A 50 -7.65 0.37 -11.30
C GLY A 50 -8.31 1.64 -10.77
N SER A 51 -8.20 1.95 -9.48
CA SER A 51 -8.76 3.17 -8.88
C SER A 51 -8.01 3.59 -7.62
N LYS A 52 -8.28 4.81 -7.12
CA LYS A 52 -7.80 5.28 -5.82
C LYS A 52 -8.31 4.37 -4.68
N GLU A 53 -9.57 3.93 -4.76
CA GLU A 53 -10.16 3.03 -3.77
C GLU A 53 -9.45 1.67 -3.74
N LEU A 54 -9.21 1.07 -4.92
CA LEU A 54 -8.52 -0.21 -5.01
C LEU A 54 -7.06 -0.08 -4.56
N LEU A 55 -6.37 1.00 -4.93
CA LEU A 55 -5.03 1.29 -4.42
C LEU A 55 -5.01 1.41 -2.89
N PHE A 56 -5.99 2.10 -2.31
CA PHE A 56 -6.10 2.21 -0.85
C PHE A 56 -6.29 0.83 -0.21
N ARG A 57 -7.23 0.02 -0.71
CA ARG A 57 -7.47 -1.34 -0.20
C ARG A 57 -6.23 -2.22 -0.30
N GLU A 58 -5.53 -2.20 -1.44
CA GLU A 58 -4.30 -2.96 -1.62
C GLU A 58 -3.17 -2.49 -0.69
N ALA A 59 -3.06 -1.17 -0.45
CA ALA A 59 -2.06 -0.60 0.45
C ALA A 59 -2.27 -1.05 1.91
N ILE A 60 -3.52 -1.11 2.37
CA ILE A 60 -3.87 -1.64 3.69
C ILE A 60 -3.63 -3.15 3.76
N ALA A 61 -4.08 -3.92 2.76
CA ALA A 61 -3.85 -5.36 2.73
C ALA A 61 -2.35 -5.72 2.69
N SER A 62 -1.54 -4.91 2.01
CA SER A 62 -0.08 -5.04 2.01
C SER A 62 0.49 -4.83 3.42
N TYR A 63 0.05 -3.80 4.14
CA TYR A 63 0.46 -3.57 5.53
C TYR A 63 0.09 -4.74 6.44
N GLU A 64 -1.15 -5.24 6.35
CA GLU A 64 -1.63 -6.38 7.15
C GLU A 64 -0.82 -7.64 6.88
N ASN A 65 -0.43 -7.91 5.64
CA ASN A 65 0.33 -9.12 5.31
C ASN A 65 1.81 -9.05 5.73
N HIS A 66 2.44 -7.88 5.72
CA HIS A 66 3.88 -7.73 5.97
C HIS A 66 4.23 -7.28 7.39
N GLU A 67 3.64 -6.19 7.85
CA GLU A 67 4.07 -5.48 9.05
C GLU A 67 3.04 -5.57 10.19
N GLY A 68 1.76 -5.28 9.88
CA GLY A 68 0.66 -5.28 10.84
C GLY A 68 0.16 -6.67 11.24
N GLY A 69 0.41 -7.69 10.42
CA GLY A 69 -0.09 -9.05 10.64
C GLY A 69 0.53 -9.77 11.82
N PHE A 70 1.58 -9.23 12.45
CA PHE A 70 2.13 -9.81 13.67
C PHE A 70 1.09 -9.85 14.79
N ALA A 71 0.34 -8.77 15.01
CA ALA A 71 -0.67 -8.73 16.06
C ALA A 71 -1.76 -9.79 15.83
N GLU A 72 -2.28 -9.87 14.61
CA GLU A 72 -3.29 -10.87 14.22
C GLU A 72 -2.77 -12.31 14.37
N ARG A 73 -1.51 -12.56 13.96
CA ARG A 73 -0.85 -13.88 14.14
C ARG A 73 -0.67 -14.21 15.61
N ALA A 74 -0.19 -13.27 16.42
CA ALA A 74 0.02 -13.46 17.85
C ALA A 74 -1.30 -13.76 18.58
N PHE A 75 -2.39 -13.04 18.27
CA PHE A 75 -3.71 -13.32 18.85
C PHE A 75 -4.32 -14.65 18.37
N SER A 76 -4.06 -15.03 17.12
CA SER A 76 -4.47 -16.34 16.57
C SER A 76 -3.70 -17.49 17.22
N GLU A 77 -2.45 -17.28 17.62
CA GLU A 77 -1.62 -18.29 18.31
C GLU A 77 -2.03 -18.45 19.79
N GLU A 78 -2.45 -17.38 20.48
CA GLU A 78 -2.86 -17.43 21.89
C GLU A 78 -4.20 -18.17 22.12
N THR A 79 -5.10 -18.16 21.13
CA THR A 79 -6.38 -18.91 21.20
C THR A 79 -6.20 -20.43 21.16
N GLY A 80 -5.01 -20.94 20.84
CA GLY A 80 -4.65 -22.36 20.94
C GLY A 80 -4.22 -22.83 22.34
N VAL A 81 -3.88 -21.92 23.26
CA VAL A 81 -3.24 -22.28 24.55
C VAL A 81 -4.25 -22.53 25.68
N ARG A 82 -5.50 -22.04 25.55
CA ARG A 82 -6.56 -22.17 26.58
C ARG A 82 -7.54 -23.31 26.34
N ARG A 83 -7.08 -24.41 25.75
CA ARG A 83 -7.82 -25.68 25.62
C ARG A 83 -6.94 -26.84 26.11
N ARG A 84 -6.55 -26.82 27.38
CA ARG A 84 -6.16 -28.02 28.14
C ARG A 84 -6.65 -27.91 29.57
#